data_AF-A0A534XFS9-F1
#
_entry.id   AF-A0A534XFS9-F1
#
_cell.length_a   1.000
_cell.length_b   1.000
_cell.length_c   1.000
_cell.angle_alpha   90.00
_cell.angle_beta   90.00
_cell.angle_gamma   90.00
#
_symmetry.space_group_name_H-M   'P 1'
#
loop_
_entity.id
_entity.type
_entity.pdbx_description
1 polymer ?
#
loop_
_entity_poly.entity_id
_entity_poly.type
_entity_poly.pdbx_seq_one_letter_code
_entity_poly.pdbx_strand_id
1 'polypeptide(L)'
;MDLPVWQALYEELAPRSFTVITVAMDAGGAHDVRQWIEAAKPTHPSLIDTRHVVAELYDWVNVPSNAWIDEEGRIVRPNDPGFAGEYFRGMMDPGFDFKAMMKEYARMRDRYLDAVRDWVANGPGSRWALTPEQVRARMAGPNAEHARAAAHFRLGTFLHEQGRAEAAQAAFAEAKKLRPESWNFKRQTWHLEEPGKSGGPEFWAEVKALGDRPYYPRWEL
;
A
#
# COMPACT_ATOMS: atom_id res chain seq x y z
N MET A 1 -7.01 12.29 -4.52
CA MET A 1 -7.65 10.97 -4.35
C MET A 1 -7.21 10.10 -5.49
N ASP A 2 -6.76 8.90 -5.19
CA ASP A 2 -5.98 8.08 -6.13
C ASP A 2 -6.87 7.18 -6.99
N LEU A 3 -8.01 6.73 -6.44
CA LEU A 3 -8.93 5.81 -7.15
C LEU A 3 -9.43 6.37 -8.50
N PRO A 4 -9.85 7.65 -8.63
CA PRO A 4 -10.23 8.20 -9.93
C PRO A 4 -9.07 8.25 -10.95
N VAL A 5 -7.83 8.40 -10.48
CA VAL A 5 -6.64 8.41 -11.34
C VAL A 5 -6.43 7.02 -11.93
N TRP A 6 -6.51 5.97 -11.11
CA TRP A 6 -6.38 4.59 -11.56
C TRP A 6 -7.54 4.15 -12.46
N GLN A 7 -8.76 4.60 -12.17
CA GLN A 7 -9.92 4.36 -13.02
C GLN A 7 -9.73 4.96 -14.43
N ALA A 8 -9.27 6.20 -14.52
CA ALA A 8 -9.00 6.85 -15.81
C ALA A 8 -7.90 6.14 -16.59
N LEU A 9 -6.81 5.74 -15.93
CA LEU A 9 -5.72 4.98 -16.58
C LEU A 9 -6.21 3.62 -17.10
N TYR A 10 -7.05 2.92 -16.31
CA TYR A 10 -7.65 1.66 -16.73
C TYR A 10 -8.52 1.84 -17.97
N GLU A 11 -9.43 2.82 -17.98
CA GLU A 11 -10.29 3.09 -19.15
C GLU A 11 -9.48 3.46 -20.40
N GLU A 12 -8.43 4.27 -20.23
CA GLU A 12 -7.52 4.65 -21.30
C GLU A 12 -6.82 3.44 -21.94
N LEU A 13 -6.32 2.52 -21.10
CA LEU A 13 -5.45 1.43 -21.53
C LEU A 13 -6.14 0.07 -21.66
N ALA A 14 -7.41 -0.08 -21.26
CA ALA A 14 -8.19 -1.31 -21.40
C ALA A 14 -8.20 -1.87 -22.84
N PRO A 15 -8.28 -1.05 -23.92
CA PRO A 15 -8.18 -1.56 -25.29
C PRO A 15 -6.82 -2.21 -25.65
N ARG A 16 -5.80 -2.03 -24.80
CA ARG A 16 -4.45 -2.60 -24.93
C ARG A 16 -4.25 -3.83 -24.05
N SER A 17 -5.33 -4.46 -23.57
CA SER A 17 -5.27 -5.61 -22.65
C SER A 17 -4.64 -5.29 -21.29
N PHE A 18 -4.58 -4.00 -20.91
CA PHE A 18 -4.16 -3.60 -19.57
C PHE A 18 -5.30 -3.71 -18.57
N THR A 19 -5.00 -4.12 -17.34
CA THR A 19 -5.95 -4.15 -16.23
C THR A 19 -5.35 -3.53 -14.98
N VAL A 20 -6.22 -2.94 -14.15
CA VAL A 20 -5.89 -2.52 -12.79
C VAL A 20 -6.67 -3.40 -11.83
N ILE A 21 -6.02 -3.92 -10.80
CA ILE A 21 -6.70 -4.59 -9.69
C ILE A 21 -6.43 -3.77 -8.44
N THR A 22 -7.48 -3.18 -7.87
CA THR A 22 -7.36 -2.50 -6.59
C THR A 22 -7.68 -3.45 -5.46
N VAL A 23 -6.92 -3.37 -4.37
CA VAL A 23 -7.11 -4.22 -3.19
C VAL A 23 -7.14 -3.33 -1.95
N ALA A 24 -8.29 -3.31 -1.27
CA ALA A 24 -8.39 -2.72 0.06
C ALA A 24 -7.92 -3.73 1.10
N MET A 25 -6.81 -3.45 1.77
CA MET A 25 -6.29 -4.28 2.85
C MET A 25 -6.90 -3.82 4.17
N ASP A 26 -8.05 -4.38 4.52
CA ASP A 26 -8.81 -4.00 5.72
C ASP A 26 -9.51 -5.20 6.37
N ALA A 27 -9.16 -5.48 7.62
CA ALA A 27 -9.77 -6.56 8.41
C ALA A 27 -11.25 -6.32 8.73
N GLY A 28 -11.74 -5.07 8.71
CA GLY A 28 -13.16 -4.76 8.83
C GLY A 28 -14.00 -5.19 7.63
N GLY A 29 -13.35 -5.59 6.53
CA GLY A 29 -14.00 -6.16 5.37
C GLY A 29 -14.98 -5.22 4.68
N ALA A 30 -16.05 -5.78 4.14
CA ALA A 30 -17.05 -5.00 3.41
C ALA A 30 -17.76 -3.96 4.30
N HIS A 31 -17.84 -4.16 5.61
CA HIS A 31 -18.44 -3.19 6.52
C HIS A 31 -17.72 -1.84 6.47
N ASP A 32 -16.39 -1.86 6.50
CA ASP A 32 -15.58 -0.63 6.55
C ASP A 32 -15.27 -0.08 5.15
N VAL A 33 -15.09 -0.97 4.18
CA VAL A 33 -14.53 -0.62 2.87
C VAL A 33 -15.60 -0.29 1.82
N ARG A 34 -16.77 -0.95 1.86
CA ARG A 34 -17.76 -0.93 0.76
C ARG A 34 -18.12 0.48 0.30
N GLN A 35 -18.35 1.39 1.25
CA GLN A 35 -18.73 2.78 0.96
C GLN A 35 -17.72 3.48 0.03
N TRP A 36 -16.43 3.20 0.17
CA TRP A 36 -15.37 3.81 -0.64
C TRP A 36 -15.32 3.22 -2.04
N ILE A 37 -15.48 1.89 -2.15
CA ILE A 37 -15.54 1.19 -3.44
C ILE A 37 -16.78 1.66 -4.24
N GLU A 38 -17.96 1.70 -3.60
CA GLU A 38 -19.21 2.11 -4.25
C GLU A 38 -19.16 3.59 -4.67
N ALA A 39 -18.58 4.47 -3.85
CA ALA A 39 -18.38 5.86 -4.20
C ALA A 39 -17.43 6.04 -5.40
N ALA A 40 -16.41 5.19 -5.52
CA ALA A 40 -15.43 5.23 -6.61
C ALA A 40 -15.98 4.70 -7.95
N LYS A 41 -17.05 3.90 -7.93
CA LYS A 41 -17.68 3.28 -9.12
C LYS A 41 -16.67 2.65 -10.10
N PRO A 42 -15.77 1.78 -9.62
CA PRO A 42 -14.73 1.23 -10.47
C PRO A 42 -15.33 0.32 -11.56
N THR A 43 -14.77 0.38 -12.76
CA THR A 43 -15.07 -0.59 -13.83
C THR A 43 -13.98 -1.66 -13.98
N HIS A 44 -12.96 -1.59 -13.12
CA HIS A 44 -11.90 -2.57 -12.96
C HIS A 44 -12.12 -3.45 -11.71
N PRO A 45 -11.54 -4.65 -11.63
CA PRO A 45 -11.66 -5.50 -10.44
C PRO A 45 -11.22 -4.79 -9.16
N SER A 46 -12.10 -4.80 -8.15
CA SER A 46 -11.85 -4.20 -6.84
C SER A 46 -12.10 -5.23 -5.74
N LEU A 47 -11.06 -5.54 -4.97
CA LEU A 47 -11.03 -6.62 -4.00
C LEU A 47 -10.88 -6.08 -2.57
N ILE A 48 -11.32 -6.88 -1.59
CA ILE A 48 -11.09 -6.62 -0.17
C ILE A 48 -10.29 -7.79 0.39
N ASP A 49 -9.12 -7.49 0.92
CA ASP A 49 -8.26 -8.44 1.61
C ASP A 49 -8.39 -8.26 3.12
N THR A 50 -9.27 -9.07 3.72
CA THR A 50 -9.54 -9.02 5.17
C THR A 50 -8.44 -9.60 6.02
N ARG A 51 -7.44 -10.25 5.42
CA ARG A 51 -6.38 -10.96 6.14
C ARG A 51 -4.99 -10.42 5.87
N HIS A 52 -4.88 -9.33 5.11
CA HIS A 52 -3.61 -8.73 4.69
C HIS A 52 -2.67 -9.74 4.01
N VAL A 53 -3.23 -10.72 3.31
CA VAL A 53 -2.48 -11.72 2.54
C VAL A 53 -1.68 -11.08 1.41
N VAL A 54 -2.21 -10.04 0.76
CA VAL A 54 -1.50 -9.31 -0.29
C VAL A 54 -0.26 -8.62 0.29
N ALA A 55 -0.40 -7.94 1.43
CA ALA A 55 0.76 -7.32 2.08
C ALA A 55 1.84 -8.33 2.46
N GLU A 56 1.44 -9.52 2.93
CA GLU A 56 2.38 -10.59 3.26
C GLU A 56 3.09 -11.15 2.03
N LEU A 57 2.35 -11.49 0.97
CA LEU A 57 2.92 -12.11 -0.24
C LEU A 57 3.83 -11.17 -1.03
N TYR A 58 3.52 -9.86 -1.02
CA TYR A 58 4.30 -8.85 -1.72
C TYR A 58 5.33 -8.16 -0.82
N ASP A 59 5.42 -8.53 0.47
CA ASP A 59 6.27 -7.87 1.46
C ASP A 59 5.98 -6.36 1.59
N TRP A 60 4.72 -5.94 1.38
CA TRP A 60 4.32 -4.55 1.56
C TRP A 60 4.27 -4.18 3.03
N VAL A 61 4.87 -3.03 3.34
CA VAL A 61 4.91 -2.49 4.69
C VAL A 61 3.92 -1.35 4.88
N ASN A 62 3.54 -0.62 3.83
CA ASN A 62 2.65 0.53 3.92
C ASN A 62 1.73 0.64 2.69
N VAL A 63 0.72 1.51 2.76
CA VAL A 63 -0.14 1.89 1.62
C VAL A 63 -0.03 3.38 1.30
N PRO A 64 -0.23 3.78 0.03
CA PRO A 64 -0.45 2.89 -1.12
C PRO A 64 0.82 2.13 -1.51
N SER A 65 0.64 1.01 -2.22
CA SER A 65 1.72 0.20 -2.80
C SER A 65 1.21 -0.50 -4.04
N ASN A 66 2.06 -0.60 -5.05
CA ASN A 66 1.74 -1.12 -6.37
C ASN A 66 2.78 -2.17 -6.77
N ALA A 67 2.33 -3.14 -7.56
CA ALA A 67 3.20 -4.03 -8.31
C ALA A 67 2.75 -4.07 -9.77
N TRP A 68 3.71 -4.16 -10.70
CA TRP A 68 3.43 -4.40 -12.12
C TRP A 68 3.68 -5.87 -12.42
N ILE A 69 2.72 -6.49 -13.09
CA ILE A 69 2.70 -7.92 -13.38
C ILE A 69 2.51 -8.08 -14.89
N ASP A 70 3.46 -8.74 -15.55
CA ASP A 70 3.37 -9.02 -17.00
C ASP A 70 2.34 -10.12 -17.32
N GLU A 71 2.12 -10.35 -18.61
CA GLU A 71 1.16 -11.31 -19.14
C GLU A 71 1.51 -12.77 -18.77
N GLU A 72 2.77 -13.05 -18.43
CA GLU A 72 3.23 -14.35 -17.90
C GLU A 72 3.07 -14.48 -16.38
N GLY A 73 2.53 -13.45 -15.71
CA GLY A 73 2.30 -13.44 -14.27
C GLY A 73 3.55 -13.14 -13.44
N ARG A 74 4.57 -12.50 -14.03
CA ARG A 74 5.81 -12.15 -13.34
C ARG A 74 5.78 -10.70 -12.89
N ILE A 75 6.27 -10.46 -11.68
CA ILE A 75 6.46 -9.10 -11.18
C ILE A 75 7.62 -8.46 -11.94
N VAL A 76 7.35 -7.39 -12.67
CA VAL A 76 8.36 -6.56 -13.38
C VAL A 76 8.64 -5.25 -12.66
N ARG A 77 7.84 -4.91 -11.63
CA ARG A 77 8.11 -3.78 -10.73
C ARG A 77 7.48 -4.03 -9.36
N PRO A 78 8.25 -4.36 -8.30
CA PRO A 78 7.73 -4.62 -6.97
C PRO A 78 7.69 -3.35 -6.10
N ASN A 79 6.83 -3.38 -5.07
CA ASN A 79 6.91 -2.56 -3.85
C ASN A 79 7.04 -1.06 -4.11
N ASP A 80 6.19 -0.54 -4.98
CA ASP A 80 6.27 0.86 -5.39
C ASP A 80 5.14 1.71 -4.80
N PRO A 81 5.44 2.82 -4.09
CA PRO A 81 4.42 3.68 -3.51
C PRO A 81 3.57 4.44 -4.55
N GLY A 82 3.84 4.24 -5.84
CA GLY A 82 3.12 4.92 -6.89
C GLY A 82 3.62 6.36 -7.03
N PHE A 83 2.65 7.25 -6.96
CA PHE A 83 2.86 8.69 -6.87
C PHE A 83 2.56 9.23 -5.46
N ALA A 84 2.39 8.35 -4.46
CA ALA A 84 2.37 8.76 -3.07
C ALA A 84 3.81 9.09 -2.64
N GLY A 85 4.17 10.35 -2.78
CA GLY A 85 5.44 10.88 -2.31
C GLY A 85 5.45 11.09 -0.79
N GLU A 86 6.62 11.38 -0.24
CA GLU A 86 6.80 11.62 1.21
C GLU A 86 6.29 12.99 1.68
N TYR A 87 5.78 13.82 0.77
CA TYR A 87 5.29 15.17 1.07
C TYR A 87 4.17 15.19 2.12
N PHE A 88 3.40 14.10 2.26
CA PHE A 88 2.27 14.05 3.19
C PHE A 88 2.72 14.08 4.66
N ARG A 89 3.98 13.71 4.95
CA ARG A 89 4.48 13.64 6.34
C ARG A 89 4.48 14.99 7.04
N GLY A 90 4.66 16.08 6.28
CA GLY A 90 4.65 17.44 6.81
C GLY A 90 3.26 18.09 6.84
N MET A 91 2.19 17.38 6.47
CA MET A 91 0.86 17.98 6.30
C MET A 91 0.28 18.56 7.60
N MET A 92 0.79 18.11 8.75
CA MET A 92 0.43 18.62 10.08
C MET A 92 1.37 19.71 10.60
N ASP A 93 2.43 20.04 9.88
CA ASP A 93 3.40 21.05 10.30
C ASP A 93 2.84 22.48 10.09
N PRO A 94 3.11 23.41 11.03
CA PRO A 94 2.77 24.81 10.83
C PRO A 94 3.43 25.37 9.57
N GLY A 95 2.64 25.98 8.69
CA GLY A 95 3.13 26.60 7.45
C GLY A 95 3.33 25.62 6.29
N PHE A 96 2.79 24.40 6.37
CA PHE A 96 2.81 23.44 5.27
C PHE A 96 2.25 24.03 3.98
N ASP A 97 3.06 24.01 2.91
CA ASP A 97 2.67 24.52 1.60
C ASP A 97 1.87 23.47 0.81
N PHE A 98 0.55 23.49 1.00
CA PHE A 98 -0.38 22.64 0.26
C PHE A 98 -0.29 22.82 -1.26
N LYS A 99 0.05 24.02 -1.75
CA LYS A 99 0.15 24.29 -3.18
C LYS A 99 1.39 23.63 -3.77
N ALA A 100 2.53 23.73 -3.08
CA ALA A 100 3.74 23.01 -3.46
C ALA A 100 3.53 21.50 -3.42
N MET A 101 2.85 20.99 -2.38
CA MET A 101 2.50 19.58 -2.26
C MET A 101 1.66 19.09 -3.45
N MET A 102 0.59 19.80 -3.82
CA MET A 102 -0.27 19.40 -4.94
C MET A 102 0.47 19.46 -6.28
N LYS A 103 1.40 20.41 -6.46
CA LYS A 103 2.25 20.48 -7.65
C LYS A 103 3.19 19.27 -7.74
N GLU A 104 3.80 18.88 -6.62
CA GLU A 104 4.69 17.71 -6.57
C GLU A 104 3.91 16.41 -6.78
N TYR A 105 2.74 16.25 -6.16
CA TYR A 105 1.83 15.14 -6.41
C TYR A 105 1.49 15.02 -7.90
N ALA A 106 1.09 16.12 -8.55
CA ALA A 106 0.76 16.10 -9.97
C ALA A 106 1.97 15.67 -10.82
N ARG A 107 3.17 16.20 -10.52
CA ARG A 107 4.41 15.83 -11.22
C ARG A 107 4.75 14.34 -11.06
N MET A 108 4.67 13.81 -9.84
CA MET A 108 4.93 12.40 -9.55
C MET A 108 3.89 11.50 -10.22
N ARG A 109 2.61 11.88 -10.15
CA ARG A 109 1.51 11.19 -10.81
C ARG A 109 1.75 11.11 -12.31
N ASP A 110 1.96 12.25 -12.97
CA ASP A 110 2.09 12.29 -14.42
C ASP A 110 3.28 11.45 -14.90
N ARG A 111 4.44 11.58 -14.24
CA ARG A 111 5.61 10.73 -14.51
C ARG A 111 5.31 9.23 -14.33
N TYR A 112 4.58 8.88 -13.28
CA TYR A 112 4.24 7.48 -13.02
C TYR A 112 3.30 6.91 -14.08
N LEU A 113 2.25 7.65 -14.43
CA LEU A 113 1.30 7.22 -15.45
C LEU A 113 1.97 7.09 -16.81
N ASP A 114 2.88 7.99 -17.16
CA ASP A 114 3.68 7.90 -18.39
C ASP A 114 4.58 6.67 -18.39
N ALA A 115 5.14 6.29 -17.25
CA ALA A 115 5.92 5.04 -17.13
C ALA A 115 5.04 3.80 -17.34
N VAL A 116 3.81 3.77 -16.81
CA VAL A 116 2.85 2.69 -17.07
C VAL A 116 2.46 2.64 -18.55
N ARG A 117 2.19 3.80 -19.17
CA ARG A 117 1.86 3.89 -20.61
C ARG A 117 3.00 3.37 -21.48
N ASP A 118 4.24 3.74 -21.17
CA ASP A 118 5.43 3.25 -21.86
C ASP A 118 5.58 1.72 -21.69
N TRP A 119 5.33 1.20 -20.49
CA TRP A 119 5.34 -0.25 -20.25
C TRP A 119 4.26 -0.98 -21.04
N VAL A 120 3.02 -0.49 -21.05
CA VAL A 120 1.93 -1.08 -21.85
C VAL A 120 2.22 -1.02 -23.35
N ALA A 121 2.92 0.01 -23.83
CA ALA A 121 3.28 0.14 -25.23
C ALA A 121 4.45 -0.76 -25.66
N ASN A 122 5.43 -0.96 -24.78
CA ASN A 122 6.71 -1.61 -25.12
C ASN A 122 6.93 -2.98 -24.46
N GLY A 123 6.04 -3.39 -23.54
CA GLY A 123 6.16 -4.63 -22.77
C GLY A 123 7.53 -4.75 -22.09
N PRO A 124 8.21 -5.92 -22.21
CA PRO A 124 9.56 -6.12 -21.66
C PRO A 124 10.64 -5.17 -22.21
N GLY A 125 10.39 -4.49 -23.34
CA GLY A 125 11.31 -3.50 -23.92
C GLY A 125 11.23 -2.13 -23.24
N SER A 126 10.26 -1.91 -22.34
CA SER A 126 10.15 -0.68 -21.57
C SER A 126 11.33 -0.50 -20.64
N ARG A 127 11.88 0.72 -20.61
CA ARG A 127 12.94 1.10 -19.66
C ARG A 127 12.48 1.07 -18.19
N TRP A 128 11.17 0.99 -17.94
CA TRP A 128 10.56 0.97 -16.62
C TRP A 128 10.22 -0.45 -16.14
N ALA A 129 10.21 -1.44 -17.05
CA ALA A 129 10.13 -2.84 -16.69
C ALA A 129 11.51 -3.34 -16.23
N LEU A 130 11.57 -3.86 -15.00
CA LEU A 130 12.83 -4.31 -14.41
C LEU A 130 13.17 -5.73 -14.87
N THR A 131 14.47 -6.02 -14.95
CA THR A 131 14.93 -7.40 -15.15
C THR A 131 14.65 -8.24 -13.91
N PRO A 132 14.57 -9.59 -14.02
CA PRO A 132 14.40 -10.47 -12.86
C PRO A 132 15.44 -10.25 -11.76
N GLU A 133 16.69 -9.93 -12.11
CA GLU A 133 17.77 -9.63 -11.17
C GLU A 133 17.49 -8.33 -10.40
N GLN A 134 17.03 -7.30 -11.09
CA GLN A 134 16.65 -6.03 -10.47
C GLN A 134 15.44 -6.20 -9.55
N VAL A 135 14.43 -6.96 -9.97
CA VAL A 135 13.26 -7.29 -9.12
C VAL A 135 13.73 -7.99 -7.85
N ARG A 136 14.58 -9.03 -7.97
CA ARG A 136 15.15 -9.73 -6.80
C ARG A 136 15.98 -8.81 -5.91
N ALA A 137 16.73 -7.86 -6.47
CA ALA A 137 17.48 -6.90 -5.67
C ALA A 137 16.58 -5.91 -4.90
N ARG A 138 15.40 -5.60 -5.43
CA ARG A 138 14.41 -4.72 -4.78
C ARG A 138 13.53 -5.46 -3.76
N MET A 139 13.42 -6.78 -3.87
CA MET A 139 12.64 -7.62 -2.96
C MET A 139 13.58 -8.34 -1.99
N ALA A 140 13.62 -7.90 -0.73
CA ALA A 140 14.38 -8.59 0.31
C ALA A 140 13.81 -9.99 0.64
N GLY A 141 12.52 -10.20 0.34
CA GLY A 141 11.80 -11.43 0.60
C GLY A 141 11.44 -11.60 2.08
N PRO A 142 10.41 -12.40 2.40
CA PRO A 142 10.04 -12.65 3.78
C PRO A 142 11.12 -13.47 4.50
N ASN A 143 11.36 -13.15 5.78
CA ASN A 143 12.17 -13.97 6.69
C ASN A 143 11.28 -14.64 7.75
N ALA A 144 11.88 -15.45 8.63
CA ALA A 144 11.14 -16.16 9.67
C ALA A 144 10.41 -15.24 10.66
N GLU A 145 10.96 -14.04 10.94
CA GLU A 145 10.31 -13.05 11.79
C GLU A 145 9.11 -12.41 11.08
N HIS A 146 9.20 -12.13 9.78
CA HIS A 146 8.06 -11.64 8.99
C HIS A 146 6.90 -12.64 9.01
N ALA A 147 7.20 -13.93 8.82
CA ALA A 147 6.19 -14.99 8.88
C ALA A 147 5.56 -15.09 10.28
N ARG A 148 6.36 -14.98 11.34
CA ARG A 148 5.86 -14.98 12.72
C ARG A 148 5.02 -13.74 13.03
N ALA A 149 5.43 -12.56 12.55
CA ALA A 149 4.69 -11.32 12.69
C ALA A 149 3.31 -11.43 12.02
N ALA A 150 3.25 -11.95 10.80
CA ALA A 150 2.00 -12.20 10.09
C ALA A 150 1.10 -13.21 10.82
N ALA A 151 1.67 -14.27 11.39
CA ALA A 151 0.92 -15.23 12.21
C ALA A 151 0.31 -14.58 13.46
N HIS A 152 1.07 -13.76 14.18
CA HIS A 152 0.56 -12.98 15.32
C HIS A 152 -0.51 -11.97 14.92
N PHE A 153 -0.33 -11.30 13.79
CA PHE A 153 -1.32 -10.36 13.26
C PHE A 153 -2.64 -11.06 12.95
N ARG A 154 -2.60 -12.18 12.22
CA ARG A 154 -3.79 -13.00 11.91
C ARG A 154 -4.46 -13.52 13.18
N LEU A 155 -3.69 -13.95 14.18
CA LEU A 155 -4.22 -14.35 15.48
C LEU A 155 -4.92 -13.19 16.17
N GLY A 156 -4.32 -12.00 16.16
CA GLY A 156 -4.93 -10.79 16.73
C GLY A 156 -6.25 -10.43 16.05
N THR A 157 -6.29 -10.46 14.72
CA THR A 157 -7.53 -10.21 13.95
C THR A 157 -8.61 -11.22 14.30
N PHE A 158 -8.28 -12.52 14.32
CA PHE A 158 -9.22 -13.56 14.71
C PHE A 158 -9.74 -13.36 16.15
N LEU A 159 -8.87 -13.07 17.11
CA LEU A 159 -9.26 -12.83 18.50
C LEU A 159 -10.14 -11.59 18.64
N HIS A 160 -9.88 -10.54 17.87
CA HIS A 160 -10.70 -9.34 17.82
C HIS A 160 -12.12 -9.65 17.30
N GLU A 161 -12.23 -10.41 16.21
CA GLU A 161 -13.52 -10.87 15.67
C GLU A 161 -14.33 -11.71 16.69
N GLN A 162 -13.64 -12.44 17.57
CA GLN A 162 -14.25 -13.21 18.66
C GLN A 162 -14.56 -12.35 19.91
N GLY A 163 -14.38 -11.03 19.87
CA GLY A 163 -14.62 -10.13 21.00
C GLY A 163 -13.57 -10.23 22.13
N ARG A 164 -12.43 -10.89 21.89
CA ARG A 164 -11.37 -11.11 22.89
C ARG A 164 -10.32 -10.00 22.83
N ALA A 165 -10.74 -8.78 23.18
CA ALA A 165 -9.96 -7.55 22.99
C ALA A 165 -8.54 -7.61 23.59
N GLU A 166 -8.39 -7.99 24.86
CA GLU A 166 -7.06 -8.05 25.51
C GLU A 166 -6.10 -9.03 24.82
N ALA A 167 -6.61 -10.22 24.46
CA ALA A 167 -5.81 -11.24 23.79
C ALA A 167 -5.45 -10.81 22.35
N ALA A 168 -6.36 -10.12 21.66
CA ALA A 168 -6.10 -9.53 20.35
C ALA A 168 -4.96 -8.49 20.43
N GLN A 169 -5.02 -7.60 21.42
CA GLN A 169 -4.00 -6.58 21.63
C GLN A 169 -2.62 -7.18 21.95
N ALA A 170 -2.57 -8.24 22.76
CA ALA A 170 -1.32 -8.95 23.03
C ALA A 170 -0.71 -9.54 21.75
N ALA A 171 -1.54 -10.15 20.89
CA ALA A 171 -1.07 -10.70 19.61
C ALA A 171 -0.61 -9.59 18.65
N PHE A 172 -1.35 -8.49 18.56
CA PHE A 172 -0.98 -7.32 17.75
C PHE A 172 0.32 -6.66 18.21
N ALA A 173 0.57 -6.62 19.53
CA ALA A 173 1.82 -6.11 20.08
C ALA A 173 3.03 -6.94 19.64
N GLU A 174 2.93 -8.29 19.66
CA GLU A 174 3.99 -9.16 19.17
C GLU A 174 4.21 -9.01 17.65
N ALA A 175 3.13 -8.86 16.86
CA ALA A 175 3.25 -8.58 15.43
C ALA A 175 4.02 -7.28 15.15
N LYS A 176 3.67 -6.19 15.86
CA LYS A 176 4.35 -4.88 15.74
C LYS A 176 5.81 -4.94 16.22
N LYS A 177 6.11 -5.75 17.22
CA LYS A 177 7.47 -5.94 17.73
C LYS A 177 8.36 -6.71 16.74
N LEU A 178 7.81 -7.73 16.09
CA LEU A 178 8.54 -8.56 15.12
C LEU A 178 8.72 -7.89 13.76
N ARG A 179 7.83 -6.97 13.37
CA ARG A 179 7.91 -6.22 12.11
C ARG A 179 7.59 -4.73 12.31
N PRO A 180 8.44 -3.99 13.05
CA PRO A 180 8.17 -2.60 13.46
C PRO A 180 8.06 -1.60 12.32
N GLU A 181 8.56 -1.94 11.14
CA GLU A 181 8.44 -1.19 9.90
C GLU A 181 7.08 -1.37 9.22
N SER A 182 6.26 -2.35 9.61
CA SER A 182 4.96 -2.61 8.99
C SER A 182 3.88 -1.62 9.47
N TRP A 183 3.69 -0.58 8.66
CA TRP A 183 2.57 0.36 8.77
C TRP A 183 1.22 -0.28 8.49
N ASN A 184 1.16 -1.33 7.67
CA ASN A 184 -0.05 -2.14 7.47
C ASN A 184 -0.54 -2.72 8.80
N PHE A 185 0.37 -3.30 9.61
CA PHE A 185 0.02 -3.78 10.95
C PHE A 185 -0.35 -2.62 11.87
N LYS A 186 0.48 -1.57 11.97
CA LYS A 186 0.20 -0.43 12.86
C LYS A 186 -1.19 0.16 12.60
N ARG A 187 -1.48 0.52 11.35
CA ARG A 187 -2.73 1.16 10.94
C ARG A 187 -3.94 0.27 11.15
N GLN A 188 -3.86 -1.02 10.78
CA GLN A 188 -4.99 -1.93 11.03
C GLN A 188 -5.23 -2.09 12.54
N THR A 189 -4.17 -2.24 13.34
CA THR A 189 -4.34 -2.43 14.80
C THR A 189 -5.01 -1.20 15.44
N TRP A 190 -4.61 0.01 15.05
CA TRP A 190 -5.28 1.22 15.51
C TRP A 190 -6.72 1.33 15.04
N HIS A 191 -7.00 0.99 13.78
CA HIS A 191 -8.36 1.02 13.25
C HIS A 191 -9.30 0.06 14.00
N LEU A 192 -8.81 -1.14 14.34
CA LEU A 192 -9.56 -2.13 15.13
C LEU A 192 -9.66 -1.77 16.62
N GLU A 193 -8.71 -1.00 17.15
CA GLU A 193 -8.79 -0.45 18.51
C GLU A 193 -9.90 0.61 18.60
N GLU A 194 -9.91 1.56 17.67
CA GLU A 194 -10.85 2.67 17.65
C GLU A 194 -10.98 3.27 16.23
N PRO A 195 -12.22 3.43 15.71
CA PRO A 195 -12.44 4.08 14.43
C PRO A 195 -11.79 5.47 14.36
N GLY A 196 -11.01 5.71 13.30
CA GLY A 196 -10.32 6.99 13.07
C GLY A 196 -8.93 7.10 13.70
N LYS A 197 -8.55 6.20 14.61
CA LYS A 197 -7.20 6.21 15.22
C LYS A 197 -6.08 5.97 14.21
N SER A 198 -6.37 5.27 13.11
CA SER A 198 -5.46 5.04 11.98
C SER A 198 -5.11 6.29 11.16
N GLY A 199 -5.68 7.45 11.50
CA GLY A 199 -5.26 8.79 11.05
C GLY A 199 -5.19 9.82 12.19
N GLY A 200 -5.19 9.36 13.43
CA GLY A 200 -5.23 10.17 14.65
C GLY A 200 -3.84 10.58 15.18
N PRO A 201 -3.77 11.10 16.42
CA PRO A 201 -2.54 11.57 17.03
C PRO A 201 -1.41 10.52 17.08
N GLU A 202 -1.73 9.25 17.35
CA GLU A 202 -0.77 8.15 17.40
C GLU A 202 -0.14 7.86 16.04
N PHE A 203 -0.96 7.87 14.99
CA PHE A 203 -0.48 7.75 13.62
C PHE A 203 0.53 8.87 13.30
N TRP A 204 0.18 10.12 13.59
CA TRP A 204 1.06 11.27 13.31
C TRP A 204 2.30 11.31 14.20
N ALA A 205 2.22 10.84 15.44
CA ALA A 205 3.38 10.68 16.32
C ALA A 205 4.39 9.67 15.74
N GLU A 206 3.90 8.54 15.22
CA GLU A 206 4.75 7.53 14.55
C GLU A 206 5.31 8.05 13.22
N VAL A 207 4.55 8.84 12.46
CA VAL A 207 5.03 9.45 11.20
C VAL A 207 6.19 10.41 11.52
N LYS A 208 6.04 11.22 12.58
CA LYS A 208 7.10 12.11 13.06
C LYS A 208 8.32 11.34 13.57
N ALA A 209 8.12 10.26 14.32
CA ALA A 209 9.20 9.41 14.84
C ALA A 209 9.98 8.66 13.74
N LEU A 210 9.39 8.53 12.54
CA LEU A 210 10.08 7.96 11.39
C LEU A 210 11.23 8.87 10.91
N GLY A 211 11.10 10.19 11.09
CA GLY A 211 12.04 11.18 10.58
C GLY A 211 12.20 11.06 9.06
N ASP A 212 13.44 11.09 8.58
CA ASP A 212 13.77 11.00 7.15
C ASP A 212 13.78 9.57 6.60
N ARG A 213 13.52 8.55 7.44
CA ARG A 213 13.55 7.15 7.00
C ARG A 213 12.39 6.90 6.02
N PRO A 214 12.64 6.44 4.79
CA PRO A 214 11.56 6.16 3.85
C PRO A 214 10.82 4.88 4.26
N TYR A 215 9.56 4.71 3.82
CA TYR A 215 8.82 3.46 4.06
C TYR A 215 9.42 2.28 3.30
N TYR A 216 9.86 2.55 2.07
CA TYR A 216 10.54 1.61 1.19
C TYR A 216 11.92 2.18 0.80
N PRO A 217 12.91 1.33 0.46
CA PRO A 217 14.13 1.81 -0.16
C PRO A 217 13.80 2.66 -1.40
N ARG A 218 14.49 3.81 -1.54
CA ARG A 218 14.26 4.70 -2.67
C ARG A 218 14.90 4.10 -3.91
N TRP A 219 14.06 3.73 -4.86
CA TRP A 219 14.48 3.41 -6.21
C TRP A 219 14.01 4.54 -7.13
N GLU A 220 14.78 4.82 -8.17
CA GLU A 220 14.27 5.71 -9.21
C GLU A 220 13.02 5.10 -9.83
N LEU A 221 12.02 5.97 -10.03
CA LEU A 221 10.83 5.67 -10.79
C LEU A 221 11.10 5.76 -12.27
#